data_AF-A0A7K6IMI6-F1
#
_entry.id   AF-A0A7K6IMI6-F1
#
_cell.length_a   1.000
_cell.length_b   1.000
_cell.length_c   1.000
_cell.angle_alpha   90.00
_cell.angle_beta   90.00
_cell.angle_gamma   90.00
#
_symmetry.space_group_name_H-M   'P 1'
#
loop_
_entity.id
_entity.type
_entity.pdbx_description
1 polymer ?
#
loop_
_entity_poly.entity_id
_entity_poly.type
_entity_poly.pdbx_seq_one_letter_code
_entity_poly.pdbx_strand_id
1 'polypeptide(L)'
;MGEPRYLQADCAFRPGAHTVRVTLARATLRVEVEAHGTADLWRGEFDATFIEDLTRKTGNFKQFGIFCSMLESALKQSSESVSLELLTYTDLETLHSRKVGAITRPPPPSSSPLNTKRYLILIYSVEFDRIHYPLPLPYAGRPDLLALVRELQEQLAQLRAQRLDETQHLRDALWRALEEKRAAEARHQREYQQLAAELAQVKASEQRLQLRVKNLTAELASYRRSRQKSASPAPRPQERRSASLESHRSSWGHPSPRSLSPAGSRPPRFDPTAFVRARQRRQKEAELRNQRRGVASGSTSPARSHRRSSSAESSRSWRLGVSSGSKASERPEPVPCRRVTRTRRPLSTSSCNGPCIVPRPAASHKLLACRTAGKRPGKENHSKEPSAELAEIDARLQALQEYMDSLSTRM
;
A
#
# COMPACT_ATOMS: atom_id res chain seq x y z
N MET A 1 9.42 6.01 -17.59
CA MET A 1 9.98 7.33 -17.90
C MET A 1 11.10 7.63 -16.92
N GLY A 2 12.11 8.42 -17.30
CA GLY A 2 13.18 8.81 -16.36
C GLY A 2 12.95 10.25 -15.91
N GLU A 3 12.68 10.44 -14.63
CA GLU A 3 12.52 11.76 -14.00
C GLU A 3 13.75 12.66 -14.29
N PRO A 4 13.57 13.96 -14.56
CA PRO A 4 14.68 14.89 -14.62
C PRO A 4 15.32 15.00 -13.22
N ARG A 5 16.65 14.88 -13.14
CA ARG A 5 17.35 15.05 -11.87
C ARG A 5 17.59 16.53 -11.63
N TYR A 6 17.13 17.03 -10.49
CA TYR A 6 17.42 18.38 -10.03
C TYR A 6 18.49 18.33 -8.94
N LEU A 7 19.52 19.17 -9.10
CA LEU A 7 20.61 19.35 -8.13
C LEU A 7 20.74 20.84 -7.84
N GLN A 8 21.02 21.17 -6.58
CA GLN A 8 21.34 22.53 -6.15
C GLN A 8 22.46 22.48 -5.13
N ALA A 9 23.45 23.35 -5.27
CA ALA A 9 24.57 23.50 -4.33
C ALA A 9 25.02 24.96 -4.26
N ASP A 10 25.36 25.43 -3.06
CA ASP A 10 25.90 26.76 -2.85
C ASP A 10 27.43 26.70 -2.95
N CYS A 11 27.98 27.43 -3.92
CA CYS A 11 29.38 27.41 -4.29
C CYS A 11 30.02 28.78 -4.03
N ALA A 12 31.17 28.79 -3.34
CA ALA A 12 31.98 29.99 -3.20
C ALA A 12 32.88 30.16 -4.43
N PHE A 13 32.54 31.10 -5.31
CA PHE A 13 33.39 31.51 -6.43
C PHE A 13 34.04 32.87 -6.13
N ARG A 14 34.89 33.37 -7.04
CA ARG A 14 35.44 34.72 -6.93
C ARG A 14 34.76 35.66 -7.93
N PRO A 15 34.17 36.80 -7.51
CA PRO A 15 33.90 37.23 -6.13
C PRO A 15 32.50 36.78 -5.64
N GLY A 16 32.42 36.05 -4.52
CA GLY A 16 31.20 35.85 -3.75
C GLY A 16 30.56 34.45 -3.82
N ALA A 17 29.57 34.22 -2.95
CA ALA A 17 28.78 33.00 -2.94
C ALA A 17 27.76 33.01 -4.09
N HIS A 18 27.57 31.86 -4.75
CA HIS A 18 26.63 31.68 -5.84
C HIS A 18 25.89 30.35 -5.65
N THR A 19 24.56 30.34 -5.80
CA THR A 19 23.78 29.11 -5.84
C THR A 19 23.84 28.56 -7.27
N VAL A 20 24.34 27.34 -7.45
CA VAL A 20 24.32 26.65 -8.73
C VAL A 20 23.21 25.61 -8.72
N ARG A 21 22.25 25.76 -9.62
CA ARG A 21 21.17 24.79 -9.88
C ARG A 21 21.43 24.10 -11.20
N VAL A 22 21.32 22.78 -11.22
CA VAL A 22 21.51 21.97 -12.43
C VAL A 22 20.34 21.01 -12.59
N THR A 23 19.69 21.07 -13.75
CA THR A 23 18.62 20.17 -14.14
C THR A 23 19.13 19.27 -15.27
N LEU A 24 19.20 17.97 -14.99
CA LEU A 24 19.69 16.95 -15.91
C LEU A 24 18.52 16.15 -16.48
N ALA A 25 18.26 16.30 -17.76
CA ALA A 25 17.37 15.43 -18.52
C ALA A 25 18.17 14.39 -19.32
N ARG A 26 17.47 13.55 -20.10
CA ARG A 26 18.09 12.44 -20.85
C ARG A 26 19.12 12.87 -21.89
N ALA A 27 18.93 14.04 -22.50
CA ALA A 27 19.77 14.55 -23.59
C ALA A 27 20.01 16.06 -23.51
N THR A 28 19.57 16.72 -22.43
CA THR A 28 19.73 18.16 -22.22
C THR A 28 20.18 18.43 -20.79
N LEU A 29 21.10 19.39 -20.64
CA LEU A 29 21.67 19.85 -19.40
C LEU A 29 21.37 21.33 -19.26
N ARG A 30 20.63 21.71 -18.23
CA ARG A 30 20.34 23.11 -17.89
C ARG A 30 21.11 23.50 -16.65
N VAL A 31 21.85 24.59 -16.74
CA VAL A 31 22.68 25.15 -15.66
C VAL A 31 22.20 26.56 -15.37
N GLU A 32 21.87 26.83 -14.11
CA GLU A 32 21.51 28.15 -13.61
C GLU A 32 22.45 28.53 -12.47
N VAL A 33 22.96 29.74 -12.49
CA VAL A 33 23.86 30.28 -11.46
C VAL A 33 23.27 31.59 -10.96
N GLU A 34 23.01 31.68 -9.66
CA GLU A 34 22.40 32.85 -9.01
C GLU A 34 23.41 33.47 -8.04
N ALA A 35 23.71 34.76 -8.18
CA ALA A 35 24.60 35.48 -7.25
C ALA A 35 23.89 35.84 -5.95
N HIS A 36 24.49 35.49 -4.81
CA HIS A 36 23.99 35.92 -3.51
C HIS A 36 24.15 37.44 -3.36
N GLY A 37 23.10 38.12 -2.89
CA GLY A 37 23.09 39.55 -2.61
C GLY A 37 22.58 40.43 -3.76
N THR A 38 22.86 40.10 -5.02
CA THR A 38 22.31 40.84 -6.18
C THR A 38 21.13 40.15 -6.86
N ALA A 39 20.92 38.85 -6.61
CA ALA A 39 19.96 37.99 -7.31
C ALA A 39 20.12 38.00 -8.85
N ASP A 40 21.33 38.31 -9.33
CA ASP A 40 21.68 38.22 -10.75
C ASP A 40 21.72 36.74 -11.16
N LEU A 41 20.95 36.37 -12.18
CA LEU A 41 20.82 35.00 -12.67
C LEU A 41 21.52 34.85 -14.03
N TRP A 42 22.32 33.79 -14.18
CA TRP A 42 22.87 33.33 -15.45
C TRP A 42 22.34 31.94 -15.78
N ARG A 43 21.90 31.71 -17.02
CA ARG A 43 21.26 30.46 -17.44
C ARG A 43 21.82 29.99 -18.78
N GLY A 44 22.25 28.74 -18.85
CA GLY A 44 22.62 28.04 -20.08
C GLY A 44 21.86 26.73 -20.20
N GLU A 45 21.42 26.41 -21.42
CA GLU A 45 20.85 25.12 -21.79
C GLU A 45 21.75 24.49 -22.87
N PHE A 46 22.10 23.22 -22.68
CA PHE A 46 23.11 22.53 -23.48
C PHE A 46 22.61 21.14 -23.86
N ASP A 47 22.56 20.86 -25.15
CA ASP A 47 22.23 19.53 -25.66
C ASP A 47 23.42 18.56 -25.53
N ALA A 48 23.13 17.26 -25.53
CA ALA A 48 24.15 16.21 -25.46
C ALA A 48 25.23 16.34 -26.55
N THR A 49 24.83 16.68 -27.78
CA THR A 49 25.72 16.93 -28.92
C THR A 49 26.68 18.09 -28.66
N PHE A 50 26.17 19.20 -28.11
CA PHE A 50 26.98 20.38 -27.79
C PHE A 50 28.05 20.07 -26.74
N ILE A 51 27.69 19.33 -25.67
CA ILE A 51 28.63 18.92 -24.61
C ILE A 51 29.68 17.94 -25.15
N GLU A 52 29.27 17.00 -25.99
CA GLU A 52 30.19 16.04 -26.62
C GLU A 52 31.18 16.72 -27.56
N ASP A 53 30.75 17.74 -28.31
CA ASP A 53 31.66 18.54 -29.15
C ASP A 53 32.52 19.53 -28.35
N LEU A 54 32.03 20.08 -27.23
CA LEU A 54 32.83 20.89 -26.30
C LEU A 54 33.98 20.08 -25.70
N THR A 55 33.71 18.84 -25.28
CA THR A 55 34.73 17.95 -24.71
C THR A 55 35.70 17.42 -25.78
N ARG A 56 35.22 17.23 -27.02
CA ARG A 56 36.07 16.91 -28.19
C ARG A 56 37.03 18.06 -28.53
N LYS A 57 36.54 19.31 -28.57
CA LYS A 57 37.32 20.52 -28.88
C LYS A 57 38.41 20.84 -27.86
N THR A 58 38.24 20.39 -26.62
CA THR A 58 39.23 20.54 -25.54
C THR A 58 40.26 19.41 -25.49
N GLY A 59 40.22 18.47 -26.44
CA GLY A 59 41.19 17.37 -26.57
C GLY A 59 40.93 16.16 -25.67
N ASN A 60 39.94 16.23 -24.77
CA ASN A 60 39.62 15.16 -23.82
C ASN A 60 38.12 14.86 -23.84
N PHE A 61 37.72 13.96 -24.75
CA PHE A 61 36.31 13.64 -24.96
C PHE A 61 35.63 13.03 -23.72
N LYS A 62 34.38 13.42 -23.47
CA LYS A 62 33.48 12.84 -22.48
C LYS A 62 32.09 12.72 -23.08
N GLN A 63 31.51 11.52 -23.01
CA GLN A 63 30.09 11.30 -23.32
C GLN A 63 29.22 12.15 -22.39
N PHE A 64 28.06 12.60 -22.89
CA PHE A 64 27.15 13.47 -22.14
C PHE A 64 26.83 12.96 -20.72
N GLY A 65 26.47 11.68 -20.58
CA GLY A 65 26.16 11.10 -19.26
C GLY A 65 27.35 11.10 -18.29
N ILE A 66 28.58 10.99 -18.78
CA ILE A 66 29.79 11.06 -17.95
C ILE A 66 30.07 12.51 -17.54
N PHE A 67 29.95 13.46 -18.47
CA PHE A 67 30.10 14.89 -18.18
C PHE A 67 29.09 15.36 -17.12
N CYS A 68 27.83 14.96 -17.27
CA CYS A 68 26.77 15.19 -16.29
C CYS A 68 27.11 14.60 -14.91
N SER A 69 27.70 13.40 -14.86
CA SER A 69 28.13 12.75 -13.60
C SER A 69 29.33 13.45 -12.95
N MET A 70 30.27 13.94 -13.76
CA MET A 70 31.39 14.77 -13.31
C MET A 70 30.90 16.10 -12.73
N LEU A 71 29.96 16.76 -13.40
CA LEU A 71 29.34 18.01 -12.93
C LEU A 71 28.56 17.80 -11.62
N GLU A 72 27.76 16.73 -11.52
CA GLU A 72 27.08 16.32 -10.27
C GLU A 72 28.08 16.11 -9.13
N SER A 73 29.21 15.45 -9.39
CA SER A 73 30.24 15.17 -8.39
C SER A 73 31.00 16.43 -7.95
N ALA A 74 31.27 17.35 -8.88
CA ALA A 74 31.92 18.63 -8.59
C ALA A 74 31.01 19.58 -7.77
N LEU A 75 29.70 19.60 -8.04
CA LEU A 75 28.71 20.32 -7.22
C LEU A 75 28.62 19.78 -5.80
N LYS A 76 28.68 18.45 -5.64
CA LYS A 76 28.65 17.77 -4.34
C LYS A 76 30.00 17.75 -3.62
N GLN A 77 31.06 18.21 -4.29
CA GLN A 77 32.46 18.09 -3.85
C GLN A 77 32.84 16.65 -3.45
N SER A 78 32.24 15.66 -4.12
CA SER A 78 32.40 14.23 -3.76
C SER A 78 33.60 13.55 -4.42
N SER A 79 34.44 14.31 -5.12
CA SER A 79 35.57 13.79 -5.91
C SER A 79 36.61 14.89 -6.14
N GLU A 80 37.85 14.65 -5.72
CA GLU A 80 38.96 15.60 -5.80
C GLU A 80 39.38 15.92 -7.25
N SER A 81 39.21 14.98 -8.18
CA SER A 81 39.61 15.13 -9.59
C SER A 81 38.74 16.11 -10.40
N VAL A 82 37.64 16.63 -9.85
CA VAL A 82 36.81 17.63 -10.53
C VAL A 82 36.44 18.80 -9.62
N SER A 83 36.63 20.01 -10.12
CA SER A 83 36.26 21.26 -9.45
C SER A 83 35.51 22.20 -10.39
N LEU A 84 34.77 23.15 -9.82
CA LEU A 84 34.04 24.17 -10.55
C LEU A 84 34.65 25.55 -10.28
N GLU A 85 34.73 26.36 -11.33
CA GLU A 85 35.13 27.76 -11.25
C GLU A 85 34.17 28.62 -12.10
N LEU A 86 33.82 29.81 -11.64
CA LEU A 86 32.94 30.73 -12.36
C LEU A 86 33.73 32.00 -12.72
N LEU A 87 33.92 32.26 -14.02
CA LEU A 87 34.72 33.38 -14.51
C LEU A 87 33.88 34.40 -15.29
N THR A 88 34.29 35.67 -15.24
CA THR A 88 33.84 36.72 -16.19
C THR A 88 34.60 36.64 -17.52
N TYR A 89 34.11 37.37 -18.51
CA TYR A 89 34.87 37.63 -19.74
C TYR A 89 36.23 38.31 -19.44
N THR A 90 36.27 39.27 -18.52
CA THR A 90 37.52 39.95 -18.12
C THR A 90 38.53 39.00 -17.46
N ASP A 91 38.08 38.07 -16.62
CA ASP A 91 38.98 37.09 -15.98
C ASP A 91 39.62 36.19 -17.04
N LEU A 92 38.84 35.73 -18.03
CA LEU A 92 39.33 34.95 -19.16
C LEU A 92 40.38 35.71 -19.99
N GLU A 93 40.17 37.00 -20.28
CA GLU A 93 41.17 37.81 -20.98
C GLU A 93 42.46 37.97 -20.16
N THR A 94 42.38 38.15 -18.84
CA THR A 94 43.59 38.21 -17.99
C THR A 94 44.34 36.88 -17.92
N LEU A 95 43.64 35.75 -17.84
CA LEU A 95 44.25 34.41 -17.85
C LEU A 95 44.91 34.11 -19.20
N HIS A 96 44.27 34.48 -20.31
CA HIS A 96 44.83 34.33 -21.65
C HIS A 96 46.08 35.19 -21.84
N SER A 97 46.03 36.47 -21.44
CA SER A 97 47.15 37.40 -21.53
C SER A 97 48.36 36.98 -20.68
N ARG A 98 48.11 36.34 -19.52
CA ARG A 98 49.17 35.73 -18.69
C ARG A 98 49.75 34.46 -19.31
N LYS A 99 48.95 33.66 -20.00
CA LYS A 99 49.37 32.35 -20.56
C LYS A 99 50.08 32.47 -21.92
N VAL A 100 49.80 33.49 -22.71
CA VAL A 100 50.36 33.69 -24.06
C VAL A 100 51.50 34.73 -24.10
N GLY A 101 51.73 35.44 -22.99
CA GLY A 101 52.68 36.55 -22.93
C GLY A 101 52.03 37.87 -23.38
N ALA A 102 52.47 38.98 -22.78
CA ALA A 102 51.79 40.26 -22.90
C ALA A 102 51.96 40.88 -24.30
N ILE A 103 50.94 40.73 -25.14
CA ILE A 103 50.70 41.64 -26.26
C ILE A 103 49.70 42.69 -25.78
N THR A 104 50.09 43.96 -25.82
CA THR A 104 49.29 45.11 -25.37
C THR A 104 48.08 45.33 -26.28
N ARG A 105 46.98 44.63 -25.99
CA ARG A 105 45.66 44.91 -26.55
C ARG A 105 44.98 45.99 -25.68
N PRO A 106 44.42 47.07 -26.25
CA PRO A 106 43.72 48.08 -25.48
C PRO A 106 42.50 47.46 -24.76
N PRO A 107 42.15 47.93 -23.55
CA PRO A 107 41.02 47.38 -22.80
C PRO A 107 39.72 47.56 -23.59
N PRO A 108 38.86 46.54 -23.69
CA PRO A 108 37.59 46.66 -24.40
C PRO A 108 36.66 47.69 -23.72
N PRO A 109 35.82 48.42 -24.47
CA PRO A 109 34.91 49.40 -23.91
C PRO A 109 33.92 48.75 -22.93
N SER A 110 33.78 49.38 -21.77
CA SER A 110 33.17 48.82 -20.54
C SER A 110 31.67 48.50 -20.62
N SER A 111 30.99 48.86 -21.71
CA SER A 111 29.54 48.72 -21.93
C SER A 111 29.13 47.55 -22.83
N SER A 112 30.05 46.63 -23.18
CA SER A 112 29.75 45.51 -24.07
C SER A 112 28.85 44.44 -23.40
N PRO A 113 27.74 43.98 -24.03
CA PRO A 113 26.84 42.95 -23.48
C PRO A 113 27.47 41.53 -23.43
N LEU A 114 28.75 41.41 -23.82
CA LEU A 114 29.55 40.21 -23.63
C LEU A 114 30.12 40.11 -22.20
N ASN A 115 30.31 41.23 -21.50
CA ASN A 115 30.86 41.26 -20.15
C ASN A 115 29.86 40.75 -19.08
N THR A 116 28.57 40.78 -19.37
CA THR A 116 27.54 40.20 -18.49
C THR A 116 27.49 38.67 -18.56
N LYS A 117 28.12 38.02 -19.55
CA LYS A 117 28.18 36.55 -19.63
C LYS A 117 29.14 36.00 -18.59
N ARG A 118 28.75 34.88 -17.97
CA ARG A 118 29.63 34.08 -17.11
C ARG A 118 30.02 32.80 -17.81
N TYR A 119 31.15 32.24 -17.41
CA TYR A 119 31.61 30.94 -17.87
C TYR A 119 31.77 30.04 -16.65
N LEU A 120 30.90 29.03 -16.52
CA LEU A 120 31.08 27.98 -15.52
C LEU A 120 32.03 26.94 -16.11
N ILE A 121 33.19 26.79 -15.49
CA ILE A 121 34.25 25.92 -15.97
C ILE A 121 34.26 24.67 -15.10
N LEU A 122 33.96 23.52 -15.70
CA LEU A 122 34.27 22.23 -15.10
C LEU A 122 35.76 21.94 -15.35
N ILE A 123 36.54 21.91 -14.28
CA ILE A 123 37.97 21.62 -14.33
C ILE A 123 38.14 20.15 -13.98
N TYR A 124 38.71 19.38 -14.89
CA TYR A 124 39.07 17.98 -14.68
C TYR A 124 40.58 17.88 -14.52
N SER A 125 41.01 17.51 -13.30
CA SER A 125 42.41 17.40 -12.91
C SER A 125 42.74 15.95 -12.59
N VAL A 126 43.65 15.37 -13.37
CA VAL A 126 44.20 14.02 -13.23
C VAL A 126 45.73 14.15 -13.12
N GLU A 127 46.41 13.08 -12.73
CA GLU A 127 47.86 13.04 -12.43
C GLU A 127 48.77 13.81 -13.42
N PHE A 128 48.43 13.82 -14.71
CA PHE A 128 49.22 14.47 -15.76
C PHE A 128 48.44 15.50 -16.62
N ASP A 129 47.14 15.67 -16.37
CA ASP A 129 46.23 16.43 -17.24
C ASP A 129 45.34 17.38 -16.44
N ARG A 130 45.19 18.63 -16.91
CA ARG A 130 44.23 19.60 -16.36
C ARG A 130 43.40 20.25 -17.48
N ILE A 131 42.26 19.62 -17.78
CA ILE A 131 41.33 20.07 -18.83
C ILE A 131 40.28 21.01 -18.22
N HIS A 132 39.92 22.04 -18.98
CA HIS A 132 38.92 23.04 -18.60
C HIS A 132 37.79 22.99 -19.62
N TYR A 133 36.57 22.67 -19.20
CA TYR A 133 35.38 22.66 -20.06
C TYR A 133 34.51 23.90 -19.76
N PRO A 134 34.62 24.99 -20.54
CA PRO A 134 33.87 26.22 -20.29
C PRO A 134 32.42 26.11 -20.81
N LEU A 135 31.46 26.22 -19.89
CA LEU A 135 30.03 26.32 -20.19
C LEU A 135 29.63 27.81 -20.21
N PRO A 136 29.28 28.40 -21.37
CA PRO A 136 28.88 29.79 -21.47
C PRO A 136 27.46 29.99 -20.94
N LEU A 137 27.29 30.86 -19.94
CA LEU A 137 26.01 31.19 -19.31
C LEU A 137 25.62 32.63 -19.65
N PRO A 138 24.68 32.84 -20.60
CA PRO A 138 24.00 34.11 -20.80
C PRO A 138 23.40 34.67 -19.51
N TYR A 139 23.43 36.00 -19.37
CA TYR A 139 22.74 36.70 -18.30
C TYR A 139 21.22 36.68 -18.55
N ALA A 140 20.48 36.12 -17.60
CA ALA A 140 19.03 35.97 -17.65
C ALA A 140 18.28 37.11 -16.94
N GLY A 141 19.00 38.08 -16.35
CA GLY A 141 18.42 39.17 -15.57
C GLY A 141 18.32 38.84 -14.09
N ARG A 142 17.50 39.61 -13.37
CA ARG A 142 17.06 39.30 -12.00
C ARG A 142 15.64 38.73 -12.08
N PRO A 143 15.28 37.71 -11.28
CA PRO A 143 13.91 37.26 -11.20
C PRO A 143 13.04 38.38 -10.60
N ASP A 144 11.95 38.75 -11.28
CA ASP A 144 10.97 39.66 -10.69
C ASP A 144 10.22 38.93 -9.57
N LEU A 145 10.64 39.23 -8.34
CA LEU A 145 10.09 38.64 -7.12
C LEU A 145 8.60 39.01 -6.94
N LEU A 146 8.14 40.17 -7.43
CA LEU A 146 6.74 40.57 -7.31
C LEU A 146 5.86 39.79 -8.29
N ALA A 147 6.32 39.61 -9.53
CA ALA A 147 5.63 38.75 -10.50
C ALA A 147 5.56 37.30 -10.01
N LEU A 148 6.66 36.75 -9.47
CA LEU A 148 6.70 35.39 -8.95
C LEU A 148 5.82 35.21 -7.70
N VAL A 149 5.82 36.18 -6.77
CA VAL A 149 4.94 36.14 -5.59
C VAL A 149 3.46 36.23 -6.01
N ARG A 150 3.11 37.07 -6.98
CA ARG A 150 1.75 37.16 -7.52
C ARG A 150 1.31 35.85 -8.16
N GLU A 151 2.16 35.26 -9.01
CA GLU A 151 1.92 33.96 -9.64
C GLU A 151 1.73 32.84 -8.59
N LEU A 152 2.61 32.75 -7.59
CA LEU A 152 2.47 31.77 -6.51
C LEU A 152 1.21 31.99 -5.66
N GLN A 153 0.83 33.24 -5.39
CA GLN A 153 -0.41 33.57 -4.70
C GLN A 153 -1.64 33.17 -5.53
N GLU A 154 -1.60 33.37 -6.84
CA GLU A 154 -2.67 32.98 -7.76
C GLU A 154 -2.78 31.45 -7.85
N GLN A 155 -1.68 30.72 -8.03
CA GLN A 155 -1.66 29.26 -8.01
C GLN A 155 -2.18 28.69 -6.69
N LEU A 156 -1.81 29.28 -5.54
CA LEU A 156 -2.36 28.92 -4.24
C LEU A 156 -3.85 29.24 -4.10
N ALA A 157 -4.34 30.34 -4.69
CA ALA A 157 -5.76 30.68 -4.71
C ALA A 157 -6.56 29.71 -5.60
N GLN A 158 -6.05 29.38 -6.79
CA GLN A 158 -6.64 28.39 -7.71
C GLN A 158 -6.70 27.00 -7.06
N LEU A 159 -5.61 26.53 -6.44
CA LEU A 159 -5.60 25.25 -5.70
C LEU A 159 -6.59 25.26 -4.53
N ARG A 160 -6.71 26.37 -3.79
CA ARG A 160 -7.71 26.50 -2.71
C ARG A 160 -9.14 26.46 -3.25
N ALA A 161 -9.42 27.15 -4.36
CA ALA A 161 -10.73 27.12 -5.01
C ALA A 161 -11.10 25.70 -5.47
N GLN A 162 -10.21 25.02 -6.20
CA GLN A 162 -10.40 23.62 -6.61
C GLN A 162 -10.70 22.70 -5.42
N ARG A 163 -9.96 22.83 -4.31
CA ARG A 163 -10.19 22.04 -3.09
C ARG A 163 -11.52 22.36 -2.41
N LEU A 164 -12.01 23.60 -2.50
CA LEU A 164 -13.34 23.98 -2.02
C LEU A 164 -14.44 23.40 -2.90
N ASP A 165 -14.31 23.50 -4.23
CA ASP A 165 -15.26 22.95 -5.20
C ASP A 165 -15.35 21.41 -5.09
N GLU A 166 -14.21 20.71 -4.98
CA GLU A 166 -14.16 19.28 -4.66
C GLU A 166 -14.92 18.97 -3.36
N THR A 167 -14.72 19.78 -2.32
CA THR A 167 -15.35 19.56 -1.00
C THR A 167 -16.86 19.80 -1.06
N GLN A 168 -17.32 20.80 -1.83
CA GLN A 168 -18.74 21.06 -2.07
C GLN A 168 -19.36 19.93 -2.89
N HIS A 169 -18.74 19.55 -4.00
CA HIS A 169 -19.21 18.46 -4.86
C HIS A 169 -19.35 17.13 -4.10
N LEU A 170 -18.37 16.78 -3.25
CA LEU A 170 -18.44 15.59 -2.40
C LEU A 170 -19.53 15.67 -1.34
N ARG A 171 -19.81 16.85 -0.77
CA ARG A 171 -20.92 17.07 0.17
C ARG A 171 -22.28 16.90 -0.52
N ASP A 172 -22.44 17.46 -1.71
CA ASP A 172 -23.68 17.34 -2.50
C ASP A 172 -23.92 15.90 -2.97
N ALA A 173 -22.87 15.21 -3.41
CA ALA A 173 -22.93 13.79 -3.77
C ALA A 173 -23.31 12.92 -2.56
N LEU A 174 -22.73 13.19 -1.39
CA LEU A 174 -23.08 12.50 -0.14
C LEU A 174 -24.53 12.77 0.26
N TRP A 175 -25.01 14.01 0.15
CA TRP A 175 -26.39 14.38 0.43
C TRP A 175 -27.37 13.60 -0.45
N ARG A 176 -27.16 13.60 -1.77
CA ARG A 176 -27.98 12.84 -2.73
C ARG A 176 -27.97 11.34 -2.42
N ALA A 177 -26.81 10.75 -2.15
CA ALA A 177 -26.69 9.34 -1.80
C ALA A 177 -27.44 9.00 -0.49
N LEU A 178 -27.48 9.90 0.49
CA LEU A 178 -28.27 9.74 1.72
C LEU A 178 -29.78 9.84 1.45
N GLU A 179 -30.22 10.74 0.57
CA GLU A 179 -31.63 10.83 0.15
C GLU A 179 -32.08 9.59 -0.64
N GLU A 180 -31.28 9.14 -1.60
CA GLU A 180 -31.53 7.90 -2.36
C GLU A 180 -31.61 6.69 -1.43
N LYS A 181 -30.68 6.58 -0.47
CA LYS A 181 -30.71 5.53 0.57
C LYS A 181 -32.01 5.59 1.38
N ARG A 182 -32.40 6.76 1.91
CA ARG A 182 -33.66 6.93 2.67
C ARG A 182 -34.88 6.56 1.83
N ALA A 183 -34.90 6.93 0.55
CA ALA A 183 -35.97 6.58 -0.37
C ALA A 183 -36.03 5.07 -0.65
N ALA A 184 -34.90 4.40 -0.78
CA ALA A 184 -34.82 2.94 -0.92
C ALA A 184 -35.27 2.22 0.37
N GLU A 185 -34.84 2.68 1.55
CA GLU A 185 -35.30 2.16 2.85
C GLU A 185 -36.83 2.30 2.99
N ALA A 186 -37.40 3.45 2.63
CA ALA A 186 -38.84 3.67 2.63
C ALA A 186 -39.61 2.76 1.64
N ARG A 187 -39.03 2.44 0.48
CA ARG A 187 -39.60 1.45 -0.48
C ARG A 187 -39.61 0.05 0.14
N HIS A 188 -38.47 -0.41 0.65
CA HIS A 188 -38.36 -1.72 1.28
C HIS A 188 -39.26 -1.88 2.53
N GLN A 189 -39.46 -0.82 3.31
CA GLN A 189 -40.43 -0.83 4.41
C GLN A 189 -41.86 -1.05 3.92
N ARG A 190 -42.28 -0.42 2.82
CA ARG A 190 -43.61 -0.60 2.21
C ARG A 190 -43.78 -2.01 1.66
N GLU A 191 -42.79 -2.52 0.92
CA GLU A 191 -42.76 -3.89 0.40
C GLU A 191 -42.87 -4.92 1.54
N TYR A 192 -42.11 -4.71 2.63
CA TYR A 192 -42.18 -5.57 3.81
C TYR A 192 -43.55 -5.55 4.49
N GLN A 193 -44.19 -4.38 4.61
CA GLN A 193 -45.55 -4.25 5.15
C GLN A 193 -46.59 -4.94 4.26
N GLN A 194 -46.49 -4.82 2.93
CA GLN A 194 -47.35 -5.52 1.97
C GLN A 194 -47.22 -7.04 2.10
N LEU A 195 -45.99 -7.57 2.06
CA LEU A 195 -45.73 -9.00 2.22
C LEU A 195 -46.18 -9.53 3.59
N ALA A 196 -46.04 -8.73 4.66
CA ALA A 196 -46.54 -9.09 5.98
C ALA A 196 -48.08 -9.18 6.02
N ALA A 197 -48.78 -8.27 5.35
CA ALA A 197 -50.24 -8.30 5.23
C ALA A 197 -50.73 -9.50 4.39
N GLU A 198 -50.09 -9.79 3.26
CA GLU A 198 -50.36 -10.98 2.45
C GLU A 198 -50.13 -12.27 3.25
N LEU A 199 -49.01 -12.38 3.97
CA LEU A 199 -48.73 -13.54 4.84
C LEU A 199 -49.76 -13.68 5.97
N ALA A 200 -50.29 -12.59 6.51
CA ALA A 200 -51.36 -12.63 7.49
C ALA A 200 -52.67 -13.15 6.87
N GLN A 201 -53.02 -12.68 5.67
CA GLN A 201 -54.19 -13.14 4.92
C GLN A 201 -54.10 -14.63 4.54
N VAL A 202 -52.93 -15.09 4.06
CA VAL A 202 -52.69 -16.50 3.73
C VAL A 202 -52.74 -17.39 4.98
N LYS A 203 -52.18 -16.95 6.12
CA LYS A 203 -52.31 -17.69 7.39
C LYS A 203 -53.77 -17.78 7.86
N ALA A 204 -54.55 -16.71 7.71
CA ALA A 204 -55.97 -16.71 8.07
C ALA A 204 -56.80 -17.64 7.16
N SER A 205 -56.51 -17.67 5.86
CA SER A 205 -57.18 -18.60 4.93
C SER A 205 -56.77 -20.05 5.15
N GLU A 206 -55.49 -20.31 5.48
CA GLU A 206 -55.01 -21.63 5.88
C GLU A 206 -55.74 -22.12 7.14
N GLN A 207 -55.82 -21.31 8.20
CA GLN A 207 -56.54 -21.67 9.42
C GLN A 207 -58.03 -21.96 9.15
N ARG A 208 -58.68 -21.18 8.27
CA ARG A 208 -60.07 -21.41 7.85
C ARG A 208 -60.23 -22.73 7.09
N LEU A 209 -59.29 -23.07 6.20
CA LEU A 209 -59.28 -24.36 5.49
C LEU A 209 -59.00 -25.52 6.43
N GLN A 210 -58.05 -25.41 7.35
CA GLN A 210 -57.78 -26.41 8.39
C GLN A 210 -59.03 -26.68 9.25
N LEU A 211 -59.78 -25.63 9.63
CA LEU A 211 -61.03 -25.77 10.37
C LEU A 211 -62.12 -26.45 9.53
N ARG A 212 -62.24 -26.13 8.23
CA ARG A 212 -63.16 -26.82 7.32
C ARG A 212 -62.81 -28.31 7.17
N VAL A 213 -61.53 -28.65 7.05
CA VAL A 213 -61.06 -30.05 6.99
C VAL A 213 -61.40 -30.79 8.29
N LYS A 214 -61.14 -30.18 9.46
CA LYS A 214 -61.51 -30.76 10.77
C LYS A 214 -63.02 -31.06 10.84
N ASN A 215 -63.87 -30.11 10.44
CA ASN A 215 -65.32 -30.28 10.43
C ASN A 215 -65.73 -31.42 9.47
N LEU A 216 -65.25 -31.42 8.23
CA LEU A 216 -65.53 -32.48 7.25
C LEU A 216 -65.05 -33.87 7.73
N THR A 217 -63.90 -33.96 8.41
CA THR A 217 -63.45 -35.23 8.99
C THR A 217 -64.34 -35.71 10.15
N ALA A 218 -64.88 -34.79 10.96
CA ALA A 218 -65.83 -35.13 12.01
C ALA A 218 -67.18 -35.59 11.43
N GLU A 219 -67.68 -34.93 10.37
CA GLU A 219 -68.85 -35.36 9.59
C GLU A 219 -68.64 -36.77 8.99
N LEU A 220 -67.52 -37.02 8.31
CA LEU A 220 -67.22 -38.35 7.76
C LEU A 220 -67.11 -39.43 8.86
N ALA A 221 -66.60 -39.09 10.04
CA ALA A 221 -66.53 -40.00 11.19
C ALA A 221 -67.91 -40.27 11.85
N SER A 222 -68.87 -39.35 11.75
CA SER A 222 -70.25 -39.61 12.18
C SER A 222 -70.99 -40.48 11.17
N TYR A 223 -70.86 -40.22 9.86
CA TYR A 223 -71.42 -41.07 8.80
C TYR A 223 -70.90 -42.51 8.86
N ARG A 224 -69.59 -42.71 9.08
CA ARG A 224 -69.02 -44.06 9.27
C ARG A 224 -69.60 -44.81 10.47
N ARG A 225 -69.75 -44.13 11.62
CA ARG A 225 -70.39 -44.72 12.81
C ARG A 225 -71.87 -45.03 12.60
N SER A 226 -72.59 -44.19 11.85
CA SER A 226 -73.98 -44.44 11.47
C SER A 226 -74.11 -45.69 10.59
N ARG A 227 -73.27 -45.81 9.54
CA ARG A 227 -73.22 -47.02 8.68
C ARG A 227 -72.79 -48.29 9.42
N GLN A 228 -71.95 -48.20 10.45
CA GLN A 228 -71.60 -49.37 11.26
C GLN A 228 -72.73 -49.83 12.19
N LYS A 229 -73.65 -48.94 12.59
CA LYS A 229 -74.84 -49.31 13.37
C LYS A 229 -75.93 -50.03 12.55
N SER A 230 -75.89 -49.97 11.22
CA SER A 230 -76.79 -50.70 10.33
C SER A 230 -76.18 -51.97 9.71
N ALA A 231 -74.96 -52.34 10.08
CA ALA A 231 -74.30 -53.57 9.63
C ALA A 231 -74.44 -54.69 10.69
N SER A 232 -75.36 -55.63 10.44
CA SER A 232 -75.58 -56.82 11.29
C SER A 232 -74.42 -57.83 11.18
N PRO A 233 -74.09 -58.61 12.23
CA PRO A 233 -72.92 -59.48 12.22
C PRO A 233 -73.16 -60.81 11.50
N ALA A 234 -72.23 -61.21 10.62
CA ALA A 234 -72.15 -62.58 10.11
C ALA A 234 -71.47 -63.50 11.16
N PRO A 235 -71.95 -64.73 11.39
CA PRO A 235 -71.44 -65.60 12.45
C PRO A 235 -70.10 -66.26 12.09
N ARG A 236 -69.26 -66.46 13.10
CA ARG A 236 -68.06 -67.32 13.03
C ARG A 236 -68.38 -68.71 13.59
N PRO A 237 -67.86 -69.80 13.02
CA PRO A 237 -67.70 -71.06 13.74
C PRO A 237 -66.57 -70.97 14.79
N GLN A 238 -66.59 -71.90 15.73
CA GLN A 238 -65.89 -71.85 17.00
C GLN A 238 -64.93 -73.04 17.13
N GLU A 239 -63.65 -72.84 17.48
CA GLU A 239 -62.93 -73.89 18.21
C GLU A 239 -61.92 -73.41 19.28
N ARG A 240 -62.18 -73.97 20.47
CA ARG A 240 -61.45 -74.16 21.74
C ARG A 240 -60.06 -73.54 22.02
N ARG A 241 -60.01 -72.91 23.22
CA ARG A 241 -59.10 -73.13 24.39
C ARG A 241 -57.57 -72.99 24.16
N SER A 242 -56.79 -72.34 25.04
CA SER A 242 -56.88 -72.27 26.51
C SER A 242 -56.30 -70.97 27.11
N ALA A 243 -56.48 -70.82 28.43
CA ALA A 243 -55.89 -69.84 29.37
C ALA A 243 -54.37 -69.56 29.17
N SER A 244 -53.75 -68.53 29.76
CA SER A 244 -54.09 -67.83 31.03
C SER A 244 -53.44 -66.44 31.13
N LEU A 245 -53.83 -65.67 32.16
CA LEU A 245 -53.12 -64.62 32.94
C LEU A 245 -51.81 -64.01 32.36
N GLU A 246 -51.52 -62.71 32.50
CA GLU A 246 -51.72 -61.86 33.69
C GLU A 246 -51.77 -60.36 33.30
N SER A 247 -52.33 -59.53 34.19
CA SER A 247 -52.29 -58.07 34.13
C SER A 247 -50.86 -57.50 34.31
N HIS A 248 -50.52 -56.36 33.71
CA HIS A 248 -50.31 -55.09 34.44
C HIS A 248 -49.81 -53.91 33.59
N ARG A 249 -49.97 -52.72 34.19
CA ARG A 249 -49.77 -51.37 33.64
C ARG A 249 -48.29 -50.95 33.58
N SER A 250 -48.12 -49.75 33.01
CA SER A 250 -47.06 -48.77 33.30
C SER A 250 -45.77 -48.99 32.50
N SER A 251 -44.93 -47.99 32.20
CA SER A 251 -44.99 -46.52 32.25
C SER A 251 -43.53 -46.06 32.05
N TRP A 252 -43.25 -45.23 31.03
CA TRP A 252 -42.04 -44.38 30.92
C TRP A 252 -40.65 -45.03 31.08
N GLY A 253 -39.83 -45.00 30.02
CA GLY A 253 -38.44 -45.46 30.07
C GLY A 253 -37.54 -44.86 28.98
N HIS A 254 -36.44 -44.24 29.41
CA HIS A 254 -35.38 -43.56 28.66
C HIS A 254 -34.75 -44.36 27.50
N PRO A 255 -34.24 -43.70 26.43
CA PRO A 255 -33.43 -44.34 25.40
C PRO A 255 -31.93 -43.97 25.47
N SER A 256 -31.04 -44.92 25.81
CA SER A 256 -29.61 -45.04 25.41
C SER A 256 -28.81 -45.96 26.35
N PRO A 257 -27.61 -46.47 25.96
CA PRO A 257 -27.18 -46.96 24.64
C PRO A 257 -26.32 -48.26 24.71
N ARG A 258 -26.05 -48.90 23.55
CA ARG A 258 -24.96 -49.86 23.17
C ARG A 258 -25.52 -50.94 22.22
N SER A 259 -24.83 -51.48 21.21
CA SER A 259 -23.66 -51.03 20.42
C SER A 259 -23.42 -52.01 19.25
N LEU A 260 -23.19 -51.51 18.03
CA LEU A 260 -22.32 -52.06 16.95
C LEU A 260 -22.51 -53.56 16.55
N SER A 261 -22.77 -53.98 15.30
CA SER A 261 -22.14 -53.60 14.01
C SER A 261 -23.04 -54.02 12.79
N PRO A 262 -22.60 -54.03 11.51
CA PRO A 262 -22.94 -52.93 10.60
C PRO A 262 -23.63 -53.38 9.30
N ALA A 263 -24.93 -53.14 9.16
CA ALA A 263 -25.61 -53.22 7.87
C ALA A 263 -25.47 -51.88 7.11
N GLY A 264 -25.07 -51.94 5.83
CA GLY A 264 -24.63 -50.78 5.05
C GLY A 264 -25.64 -49.62 5.02
N SER A 265 -25.19 -48.44 5.46
CA SER A 265 -25.98 -47.20 5.45
C SER A 265 -26.29 -46.78 4.01
N ARG A 266 -27.56 -46.93 3.58
CA ARG A 266 -28.07 -46.21 2.41
C ARG A 266 -27.93 -44.70 2.67
N PRO A 267 -27.41 -43.89 1.73
CA PRO A 267 -27.30 -42.46 1.94
C PRO A 267 -28.69 -41.85 2.18
N PRO A 268 -28.82 -40.85 3.08
CA PRO A 268 -30.11 -40.24 3.36
C PRO A 268 -30.69 -39.63 2.07
N ARG A 269 -31.98 -39.90 1.82
CA ARG A 269 -32.69 -39.38 0.65
C ARG A 269 -32.63 -37.85 0.66
N PHE A 270 -32.28 -37.27 -0.49
CA PHE A 270 -31.99 -35.84 -0.63
C PHE A 270 -33.15 -34.95 -0.12
N ASP A 271 -32.86 -34.12 0.87
CA ASP A 271 -33.73 -33.05 1.35
C ASP A 271 -33.32 -31.71 0.68
N PRO A 272 -34.16 -31.16 -0.21
CA PRO A 272 -33.85 -29.90 -0.90
C PRO A 272 -33.78 -28.71 0.07
N THR A 273 -34.51 -28.74 1.19
CA THR A 273 -34.51 -27.63 2.16
C THR A 273 -33.24 -27.61 3.00
N ALA A 274 -32.75 -28.79 3.42
CA ALA A 274 -31.44 -28.93 4.04
C ALA A 274 -30.32 -28.47 3.10
N PHE A 275 -30.40 -28.80 1.80
CA PHE A 275 -29.43 -28.37 0.80
C PHE A 275 -29.41 -26.84 0.60
N VAL A 276 -30.57 -26.18 0.46
CA VAL A 276 -30.66 -24.72 0.34
C VAL A 276 -30.13 -24.03 1.59
N ARG A 277 -30.49 -24.50 2.80
CA ARG A 277 -29.97 -23.96 4.07
C ARG A 277 -28.46 -24.16 4.21
N ALA A 278 -27.93 -25.32 3.83
CA ALA A 278 -26.48 -25.57 3.84
C ALA A 278 -25.72 -24.68 2.83
N ARG A 279 -26.31 -24.41 1.66
CA ARG A 279 -25.76 -23.52 0.64
C ARG A 279 -25.71 -22.07 1.11
N GLN A 280 -26.82 -21.56 1.69
CA GLN A 280 -26.86 -20.23 2.30
C GLN A 280 -25.91 -20.10 3.50
N ARG A 281 -25.80 -21.14 4.35
CA ARG A 281 -24.83 -21.15 5.46
C ARG A 281 -23.39 -21.03 4.95
N ARG A 282 -23.03 -21.77 3.89
CA ARG A 282 -21.71 -21.67 3.26
C ARG A 282 -21.43 -20.31 2.63
N GLN A 283 -22.44 -19.62 2.06
CA GLN A 283 -22.26 -18.26 1.56
C GLN A 283 -21.96 -17.28 2.72
N LYS A 284 -22.77 -17.27 3.78
CA LYS A 284 -22.54 -16.43 4.97
C LYS A 284 -21.21 -16.72 5.66
N GLU A 285 -20.81 -17.99 5.73
CA GLU A 285 -19.51 -18.42 6.25
C GLU A 285 -18.33 -17.91 5.38
N ALA A 286 -18.48 -17.94 4.04
CA ALA A 286 -17.48 -17.40 3.12
C ALA A 286 -17.39 -15.87 3.19
N GLU A 287 -18.51 -15.16 3.32
CA GLU A 287 -18.57 -13.70 3.52
C GLU A 287 -17.86 -13.29 4.81
N LEU A 288 -18.19 -13.93 5.94
CA LEU A 288 -17.51 -13.70 7.23
C LEU A 288 -16.01 -14.04 7.16
N ARG A 289 -15.63 -15.09 6.42
CA ARG A 289 -14.23 -15.48 6.20
C ARG A 289 -13.48 -14.48 5.30
N ASN A 290 -14.16 -13.83 4.36
CA ASN A 290 -13.60 -12.77 3.52
C ASN A 290 -13.47 -11.46 4.31
N GLN A 291 -14.47 -11.09 5.12
CA GLN A 291 -14.38 -9.95 6.05
C GLN A 291 -13.18 -10.10 7.01
N ARG A 292 -12.98 -11.31 7.57
CA ARG A 292 -11.79 -11.62 8.39
C ARG A 292 -10.45 -11.64 7.62
N ARG A 293 -10.46 -11.66 6.28
CA ARG A 293 -9.27 -11.56 5.43
C ARG A 293 -9.04 -10.14 4.89
N GLY A 294 -10.02 -9.25 4.97
CA GLY A 294 -9.94 -7.87 4.49
C GLY A 294 -8.94 -6.97 5.24
N VAL A 295 -8.36 -7.44 6.35
CA VAL A 295 -7.36 -6.70 7.16
C VAL A 295 -5.94 -7.27 7.00
N ALA A 296 -5.73 -8.23 6.08
CA ALA A 296 -4.44 -8.89 5.88
C ALA A 296 -3.92 -8.74 4.43
N SER A 297 -2.96 -7.83 4.28
CA SER A 297 -2.07 -7.64 3.12
C SER A 297 -2.70 -7.18 1.80
N GLY A 298 -2.47 -5.89 1.52
CA GLY A 298 -1.94 -5.55 0.21
C GLY A 298 -0.53 -6.15 0.07
N SER A 299 -0.37 -7.12 -0.82
CA SER A 299 0.95 -7.58 -1.28
C SER A 299 0.84 -8.15 -2.69
N THR A 300 1.26 -7.36 -3.66
CA THR A 300 1.41 -7.74 -5.07
C THR A 300 2.48 -8.83 -5.21
N SER A 301 2.14 -9.98 -5.79
CA SER A 301 3.03 -10.76 -6.69
C SER A 301 2.37 -12.04 -7.24
N PRO A 302 2.80 -12.57 -8.40
CA PRO A 302 1.91 -13.31 -9.29
C PRO A 302 2.08 -14.84 -9.30
N ALA A 303 1.01 -15.49 -9.79
CA ALA A 303 0.99 -16.73 -10.57
C ALA A 303 1.99 -17.86 -10.22
N ARG A 304 1.51 -18.89 -9.50
CA ARG A 304 1.92 -20.28 -9.73
C ARG A 304 0.72 -21.21 -9.82
N SER A 305 0.50 -21.74 -11.02
CA SER A 305 -0.59 -22.63 -11.39
C SER A 305 -0.35 -24.06 -10.89
N HIS A 306 -0.95 -24.43 -9.75
CA HIS A 306 -0.91 -25.82 -9.29
C HIS A 306 -2.02 -26.65 -9.96
N ARG A 307 -1.74 -27.11 -11.19
CA ARG A 307 -2.64 -28.03 -11.92
C ARG A 307 -2.59 -29.40 -11.23
N ARG A 308 -3.76 -29.94 -10.85
CA ARG A 308 -3.91 -31.36 -10.44
C ARG A 308 -3.78 -32.26 -11.67
N SER A 309 -3.17 -33.43 -11.51
CA SER A 309 -3.04 -34.47 -12.53
C SER A 309 -3.73 -35.76 -12.10
N SER A 310 -4.66 -36.24 -12.93
CA SER A 310 -5.21 -37.62 -12.99
C SER A 310 -6.38 -37.63 -13.98
N SER A 311 -6.55 -38.56 -14.94
CA SER A 311 -5.72 -39.68 -15.43
C SER A 311 -6.26 -40.14 -16.79
N ALA A 312 -5.48 -40.98 -17.49
CA ALA A 312 -5.90 -41.95 -18.52
C ALA A 312 -6.56 -41.47 -19.84
N GLU A 313 -5.82 -41.60 -20.93
CA GLU A 313 -6.11 -42.41 -22.15
C GLU A 313 -4.89 -42.21 -23.09
N SER A 314 -4.08 -43.23 -23.40
CA SER A 314 -4.35 -44.39 -24.26
C SER A 314 -4.75 -44.02 -25.69
N SER A 315 -3.77 -43.78 -26.57
CA SER A 315 -3.75 -44.38 -27.91
C SER A 315 -2.39 -44.29 -28.61
N ARG A 316 -2.15 -45.29 -29.45
CA ARG A 316 -0.97 -45.51 -30.30
C ARG A 316 -0.90 -44.48 -31.43
N SER A 317 0.29 -44.18 -31.98
CA SER A 317 0.58 -44.43 -33.41
C SER A 317 2.00 -43.97 -33.86
N TRP A 318 2.83 -44.97 -34.21
CA TRP A 318 3.72 -45.06 -35.37
C TRP A 318 4.42 -43.86 -36.04
N ARG A 319 5.74 -44.08 -36.26
CA ARG A 319 6.56 -43.74 -37.46
C ARG A 319 6.87 -42.26 -37.73
N LEU A 320 7.95 -41.85 -38.39
CA LEU A 320 9.28 -42.35 -38.79
C LEU A 320 9.94 -41.16 -39.52
N GLY A 321 11.24 -40.96 -39.33
CA GLY A 321 12.13 -40.38 -40.34
C GLY A 321 12.27 -38.85 -40.37
N VAL A 322 13.36 -38.27 -40.85
CA VAL A 322 14.58 -38.82 -41.49
C VAL A 322 15.82 -38.02 -41.04
N SER A 323 16.99 -38.66 -40.98
CA SER A 323 18.28 -38.03 -40.65
C SER A 323 18.97 -37.37 -41.86
N SER A 324 19.73 -36.29 -41.64
CA SER A 324 21.03 -36.01 -42.30
C SER A 324 21.70 -34.79 -41.63
N GLY A 325 23.02 -34.72 -41.34
CA GLY A 325 24.03 -35.77 -41.41
C GLY A 325 25.48 -35.25 -41.45
N SER A 326 26.25 -35.41 -40.35
CA SER A 326 27.74 -35.39 -40.28
C SER A 326 28.46 -34.04 -40.60
N LYS A 327 29.72 -33.73 -40.23
CA LYS A 327 30.92 -34.36 -39.60
C LYS A 327 31.62 -33.26 -38.74
N ALA A 328 32.63 -33.45 -37.87
CA ALA A 328 33.30 -34.53 -37.11
C ALA A 328 34.02 -33.83 -35.91
N SER A 329 34.09 -34.38 -34.69
CA SER A 329 35.19 -35.21 -34.13
C SER A 329 36.58 -34.51 -34.17
N GLU A 330 37.42 -34.50 -33.12
CA GLU A 330 37.68 -35.52 -32.08
C GLU A 330 38.01 -34.99 -30.66
N ARG A 331 38.06 -35.93 -29.71
CA ARG A 331 38.48 -35.85 -28.28
C ARG A 331 39.64 -36.87 -28.10
N PRO A 332 40.43 -36.91 -27.00
CA PRO A 332 39.91 -37.53 -25.77
C PRO A 332 40.46 -37.04 -24.40
N GLU A 333 39.74 -37.47 -23.37
CA GLU A 333 39.96 -37.51 -21.90
C GLU A 333 40.91 -38.70 -21.50
N PRO A 334 41.45 -38.88 -20.25
CA PRO A 334 40.67 -39.05 -18.99
C PRO A 334 41.23 -38.69 -17.57
N VAL A 335 40.33 -38.23 -16.67
CA VAL A 335 39.96 -38.64 -15.26
C VAL A 335 40.96 -39.49 -14.37
N PRO A 336 40.95 -39.53 -12.99
CA PRO A 336 39.78 -39.38 -12.08
C PRO A 336 39.87 -38.88 -10.60
N CYS A 337 38.70 -38.42 -10.10
CA CYS A 337 38.05 -38.64 -8.79
C CYS A 337 38.74 -38.40 -7.40
N ARG A 338 38.07 -37.60 -6.54
CA ARG A 338 37.54 -38.09 -5.23
C ARG A 338 36.39 -37.26 -4.64
N ARG A 339 35.71 -37.83 -3.64
CA ARG A 339 34.38 -37.45 -3.09
C ARG A 339 34.40 -37.50 -1.56
N VAL A 340 34.00 -36.44 -0.83
CA VAL A 340 33.65 -36.50 0.61
C VAL A 340 32.52 -35.51 0.96
N THR A 341 31.63 -35.93 1.86
CA THR A 341 30.49 -35.17 2.43
C THR A 341 30.69 -34.88 3.93
N ARG A 342 30.18 -33.73 4.42
CA ARG A 342 29.73 -33.41 5.82
C ARG A 342 29.47 -31.90 5.92
N THR A 343 28.26 -31.38 6.17
CA THR A 343 27.42 -31.35 7.40
C THR A 343 28.09 -30.77 8.66
N ARG A 344 27.77 -29.50 9.01
CA ARG A 344 27.13 -29.06 10.28
C ARG A 344 27.36 -27.55 10.61
N ARG A 345 26.30 -26.93 11.14
CA ARG A 345 26.19 -25.71 11.99
C ARG A 345 25.71 -26.21 13.39
N PRO A 346 25.47 -25.39 14.44
CA PRO A 346 25.92 -24.02 14.80
C PRO A 346 26.36 -23.92 16.32
N LEU A 347 26.27 -22.72 16.93
CA LEU A 347 26.30 -22.37 18.39
C LEU A 347 27.71 -22.26 19.04
N SER A 348 28.00 -21.46 20.10
CA SER A 348 27.25 -20.38 20.79
C SER A 348 28.15 -19.49 21.72
N THR A 349 27.59 -18.34 22.11
CA THR A 349 27.81 -17.39 23.24
C THR A 349 28.73 -17.67 24.46
N SER A 350 29.05 -16.57 25.20
CA SER A 350 29.57 -16.42 26.59
C SER A 350 31.10 -16.26 26.74
N SER A 351 31.71 -15.69 27.81
CA SER A 351 31.21 -15.18 29.12
C SER A 351 32.12 -14.05 29.70
N CYS A 352 31.85 -13.57 30.92
CA CYS A 352 32.37 -12.32 31.53
C CYS A 352 33.52 -12.44 32.57
N ASN A 353 33.99 -11.27 33.08
CA ASN A 353 34.82 -10.98 34.29
C ASN A 353 36.34 -11.16 34.10
N GLY A 354 37.30 -10.36 34.64
CA GLY A 354 37.42 -9.17 35.54
C GLY A 354 38.89 -9.13 36.08
N PRO A 355 39.36 -8.27 37.03
CA PRO A 355 38.90 -6.96 37.55
C PRO A 355 40.03 -5.87 37.75
N CYS A 356 39.61 -4.64 38.14
CA CYS A 356 40.27 -3.60 38.99
C CYS A 356 41.77 -3.22 38.93
N ILE A 357 42.05 -1.89 38.87
CA ILE A 357 42.70 -1.06 39.94
C ILE A 357 42.62 0.45 39.58
N VAL A 358 42.54 1.34 40.58
CA VAL A 358 42.54 2.82 40.49
C VAL A 358 43.46 3.37 41.58
N PRO A 359 44.11 4.54 41.37
CA PRO A 359 43.99 5.58 42.41
C PRO A 359 43.63 6.99 41.87
N ARG A 360 42.99 7.78 42.74
CA ARG A 360 42.68 9.21 42.65
C ARG A 360 43.44 9.93 43.79
N PRO A 361 43.57 11.28 43.84
CA PRO A 361 42.46 12.20 44.16
C PRO A 361 42.40 13.37 43.14
N ALA A 362 41.77 14.54 43.30
CA ALA A 362 41.00 15.19 44.38
C ALA A 362 39.78 15.94 43.73
N ALA A 363 39.09 16.97 44.25
CA ALA A 363 39.16 17.71 45.53
C ALA A 363 37.73 18.18 45.98
N SER A 364 37.58 19.47 46.30
CA SER A 364 36.44 20.22 46.86
C SER A 364 35.68 21.06 45.80
N HIS A 365 34.43 21.52 45.96
CA HIS A 365 33.71 22.02 47.14
C HIS A 365 32.22 21.59 47.23
N LYS A 366 31.62 21.84 48.40
CA LYS A 366 30.20 21.56 48.77
C LYS A 366 29.26 22.73 48.43
N LEU A 367 27.95 22.46 48.26
CA LEU A 367 26.88 22.90 49.19
C LEU A 367 25.49 22.29 48.83
N LEU A 368 24.51 22.46 49.73
CA LEU A 368 23.22 21.73 49.80
C LEU A 368 22.09 22.35 48.97
N ALA A 369 21.08 21.53 48.57
CA ALA A 369 19.65 21.79 48.84
C ALA A 369 18.75 20.55 48.59
N CYS A 370 17.58 20.54 49.21
CA CYS A 370 16.72 19.38 49.50
C CYS A 370 15.85 18.77 48.37
N ARG A 371 15.49 17.50 48.62
CA ARG A 371 14.40 16.65 48.09
C ARG A 371 13.09 17.43 47.82
N THR A 372 12.29 17.06 46.81
CA THR A 372 11.15 16.13 46.99
C THR A 372 10.95 15.15 45.81
N ALA A 373 10.12 14.11 46.02
CA ALA A 373 9.98 12.97 45.11
C ALA A 373 8.76 13.06 44.16
N GLY A 374 8.95 12.65 42.90
CA GLY A 374 7.89 12.41 41.91
C GLY A 374 7.92 10.95 41.45
N LYS A 375 6.92 10.16 41.87
CA LYS A 375 6.86 8.70 41.72
C LYS A 375 6.37 8.32 40.31
N ARG A 376 7.18 7.61 39.51
CA ARG A 376 6.72 6.95 38.27
C ARG A 376 6.26 5.52 38.59
N PRO A 377 5.00 5.12 38.34
CA PRO A 377 4.69 3.80 37.80
C PRO A 377 5.04 3.80 36.29
N GLY A 378 5.39 2.70 35.66
CA GLY A 378 5.09 1.31 36.04
C GLY A 378 4.27 0.73 34.89
N LYS A 379 4.96 0.10 33.94
CA LYS A 379 4.42 -0.25 32.62
C LYS A 379 3.91 -1.68 32.64
N GLU A 380 2.59 -1.85 32.75
CA GLU A 380 1.93 -3.14 32.51
C GLU A 380 0.79 -3.01 31.50
N ASN A 381 0.41 -4.14 30.94
CA ASN A 381 -0.28 -4.24 29.65
C ASN A 381 -1.80 -4.41 29.85
N HIS A 382 -2.62 -3.92 28.91
CA HIS A 382 -3.51 -4.76 28.09
C HIS A 382 -4.48 -3.96 27.21
N SER A 383 -4.95 -4.61 26.14
CA SER A 383 -5.82 -4.08 25.10
C SER A 383 -7.31 -4.13 25.47
N LYS A 384 -7.93 -2.96 25.69
CA LYS A 384 -9.36 -2.59 25.74
C LYS A 384 -9.38 -1.17 26.37
N GLU A 385 -9.99 -0.11 25.84
CA GLU A 385 -11.22 0.04 25.03
C GLU A 385 -11.14 1.32 24.16
N PRO A 386 -11.50 1.27 22.85
CA PRO A 386 -11.81 2.50 22.10
C PRO A 386 -13.11 3.17 22.61
N SER A 387 -13.94 2.43 23.36
CA SER A 387 -15.17 2.95 23.97
C SER A 387 -14.92 3.91 25.13
N ALA A 388 -13.78 3.79 25.83
CA ALA A 388 -13.44 4.70 26.92
C ALA A 388 -13.02 6.07 26.37
N GLU A 389 -12.21 6.08 25.31
CA GLU A 389 -11.80 7.31 24.60
C GLU A 389 -13.01 8.02 23.97
N LEU A 390 -13.95 7.28 23.37
CA LEU A 390 -15.21 7.83 22.84
C LEU A 390 -16.09 8.43 23.95
N ALA A 391 -16.27 7.74 25.08
CA ALA A 391 -17.06 8.26 26.20
C ALA A 391 -16.42 9.50 26.85
N GLU A 392 -15.09 9.60 26.88
CA GLU A 392 -14.36 10.80 27.34
C GLU A 392 -14.59 11.99 26.38
N ILE A 393 -14.59 11.75 25.07
CA ILE A 393 -14.89 12.76 24.05
C ILE A 393 -16.35 13.25 24.20
N ASP A 394 -17.31 12.34 24.30
CA ASP A 394 -18.74 12.69 24.44
C ASP A 394 -19.01 13.48 25.73
N ALA A 395 -18.46 13.05 26.87
CA ALA A 395 -18.57 13.77 28.14
C ALA A 395 -17.96 15.18 28.08
N ARG A 396 -16.83 15.32 27.36
CA ARG A 396 -16.15 16.61 27.19
C ARG A 396 -16.90 17.56 26.24
N LEU A 397 -17.58 17.03 25.23
CA LEU A 397 -18.48 17.80 24.37
C LEU A 397 -19.73 18.24 25.14
N GLN A 398 -20.32 17.36 25.95
CA GLN A 398 -21.48 17.68 26.77
C GLN A 398 -21.17 18.78 27.81
N ALA A 399 -20.03 18.70 28.49
CA ALA A 399 -19.61 19.76 29.44
C ALA A 399 -19.38 21.12 28.75
N LEU A 400 -18.98 21.12 27.47
CA LEU A 400 -18.82 22.33 26.66
C LEU A 400 -20.18 22.93 26.26
N GLN A 401 -21.14 22.08 25.92
CA GLN A 401 -22.52 22.45 25.63
C GLN A 401 -23.19 23.06 26.86
N GLU A 402 -23.14 22.39 28.01
CA GLU A 402 -23.68 22.88 29.29
C GLU A 402 -23.04 24.21 29.71
N TYR A 403 -21.74 24.39 29.48
CA TYR A 403 -21.07 25.67 29.71
C TYR A 403 -21.61 26.79 28.80
N MET A 404 -21.77 26.54 27.50
CA MET A 404 -22.36 27.51 26.58
C MET A 404 -23.79 27.89 26.96
N ASP A 405 -24.62 26.90 27.28
CA ASP A 405 -26.01 27.11 27.70
C ASP A 405 -26.06 27.94 29.00
N SER A 406 -25.13 27.70 29.94
CA SER A 406 -25.01 28.48 31.19
C SER A 406 -24.61 29.95 30.97
N LEU A 407 -23.87 30.26 29.90
CA LEU A 407 -23.54 31.62 29.49
C LEU A 407 -24.74 32.30 28.81
N SER A 408 -25.47 31.58 27.96
CA SER A 408 -26.68 32.08 27.29
C SER A 408 -27.84 32.34 28.26
N THR A 409 -27.88 31.69 29.43
CA THR A 409 -28.87 31.96 30.49
C THR A 409 -28.47 33.06 31.49
N ARG A 410 -27.32 33.72 31.29
CA ARG A 410 -26.85 34.87 32.10
C ARG A 410 -26.92 36.21 31.36
N MET A 411 -27.51 36.22 30.18
CA MET A 411 -28.01 37.39 29.44
C MET A 411 -29.54 37.40 29.51
#